data_AF-A0A1H3TKZ5-F1
#
_entry.id   AF-A0A1H3TKZ5-F1
#
_cell.length_a   1.000
_cell.length_b   1.000
_cell.length_c   1.000
_cell.angle_alpha   90.00
_cell.angle_beta   90.00
_cell.angle_gamma   90.00
#
_symmetry.space_group_name_H-M   'P 1'
#
loop_
_entity.id
_entity.type
_entity.pdbx_description
1 polymer ?
#
loop_
_entity_poly.entity_id
_entity_poly.type
_entity_poly.pdbx_seq_one_letter_code
_entity_poly.pdbx_strand_id
1 'polypeptide(L)'
;MADLPVVWASRYGDAEKSLDLLQAQALGQALSPTAFGLAVHNGIGAQHSILRGMRANALCVASTDCAPEAGMVEALGLLHEGAPQVMLVCYDAPLPAPYDGFRTEPQVVFAWAVLVQWAVPGESGFQLSRQPGMDAAQPEPDHAPHLQHLPHGLQVLQFLLHDGQASLTGPQRPAQRRGAGTWRWERAHG
;
A
#
# COMPACT_ATOMS: atom_id res chain seq x y z
N MET A 1 -18.48 -16.12 -7.15
CA MET A 1 -17.54 -15.61 -6.14
C MET A 1 -18.36 -14.84 -5.13
N ALA A 2 -18.17 -15.06 -3.83
CA ALA A 2 -18.85 -14.27 -2.81
C ALA A 2 -18.51 -12.77 -3.00
N ASP A 3 -19.47 -11.89 -2.74
CA ASP A 3 -19.27 -10.44 -2.73
C ASP A 3 -18.49 -10.09 -1.45
N LEU A 4 -17.15 -10.17 -1.53
CA LEU A 4 -16.25 -9.95 -0.40
C LEU A 4 -15.86 -8.48 -0.31
N PRO A 5 -15.69 -7.93 0.91
CA PRO A 5 -15.09 -6.62 1.09
C PRO A 5 -13.71 -6.53 0.44
N VAL A 6 -13.39 -5.35 -0.10
CA VAL A 6 -12.10 -5.07 -0.73
C VAL A 6 -11.46 -3.83 -0.14
N VAL A 7 -10.18 -3.95 0.19
CA VAL A 7 -9.32 -2.82 0.55
C VAL A 7 -8.35 -2.56 -0.59
N TRP A 8 -8.35 -1.34 -1.10
CA TRP A 8 -7.44 -0.85 -2.13
C TRP A 8 -6.36 0.01 -1.48
N ALA A 9 -5.12 -0.46 -1.46
CA ALA A 9 -3.99 0.20 -0.82
C ALA A 9 -2.98 0.68 -1.85
N SER A 10 -2.64 1.97 -1.82
CA SER A 10 -1.64 2.57 -2.70
C SER A 10 -0.87 3.67 -1.98
N ARG A 11 0.30 4.06 -2.48
CA ARG A 11 1.03 5.23 -1.95
C ARG A 11 0.45 6.51 -2.53
N TYR A 12 0.18 6.50 -3.84
CA TYR A 12 -0.18 7.71 -4.60
C TYR A 12 -1.48 7.60 -5.40
N GLY A 13 -2.08 6.41 -5.50
CA GLY A 13 -3.25 6.20 -6.36
C GLY A 13 -2.93 6.49 -7.83
N ASP A 14 -3.82 7.19 -8.52
CA ASP A 14 -3.60 7.66 -9.90
C ASP A 14 -3.08 9.11 -9.90
N ALA A 15 -1.79 9.24 -9.56
CA ALA A 15 -1.13 10.55 -9.44
C ALA A 15 -1.03 11.29 -10.78
N GLU A 16 -0.98 10.55 -11.90
CA GLU A 16 -0.92 11.11 -13.25
C GLU A 16 -2.21 11.87 -13.58
N LYS A 17 -3.38 11.25 -13.38
CA LYS A 17 -4.67 11.94 -13.57
C LYS A 17 -4.84 13.16 -12.67
N SER A 18 -4.35 13.06 -11.42
CA SER A 18 -4.40 14.19 -10.49
C SER A 18 -3.55 15.36 -10.99
N LEU A 19 -2.35 15.07 -11.50
CA LEU A 19 -1.47 16.09 -12.07
C LEU A 19 -2.05 16.73 -13.34
N ASP A 20 -2.64 15.94 -14.24
CA ASP A 20 -3.27 16.43 -15.47
C ASP A 20 -4.37 17.46 -15.16
N LEU A 21 -5.21 17.19 -14.15
CA LEU A 21 -6.24 18.13 -13.71
C LEU A 21 -5.65 19.41 -13.13
N LEU A 22 -4.59 19.31 -12.34
CA LEU A 22 -3.91 20.48 -11.78
C LEU A 22 -3.28 21.33 -12.90
N GLN A 23 -2.69 20.71 -13.92
CA GLN A 23 -2.13 21.41 -15.07
C GLN A 23 -3.21 22.10 -15.91
N ALA A 24 -4.31 21.40 -16.22
CA ALA A 24 -5.44 21.99 -16.94
C ALA A 24 -6.02 23.20 -16.19
N GLN A 25 -6.17 23.09 -14.87
CA GLN A 25 -6.62 24.18 -14.01
C GLN A 25 -5.64 25.37 -14.04
N ALA A 26 -4.33 25.12 -13.93
CA ALA A 26 -3.31 26.17 -13.97
C ALA A 26 -3.28 26.92 -15.31
N LEU A 27 -3.64 26.24 -16.41
CA LEU A 27 -3.74 26.81 -17.76
C LEU A 27 -5.10 27.46 -18.06
N GLY A 28 -6.04 27.46 -17.10
CA GLY A 28 -7.39 27.99 -17.29
C GLY A 28 -8.24 27.18 -18.28
N GLN A 29 -7.92 25.90 -18.47
CA GLN A 29 -8.64 24.99 -19.36
C GLN A 29 -9.89 24.44 -18.66
N ALA A 30 -10.90 24.08 -19.44
CA ALA A 30 -12.10 23.44 -18.91
C ALA A 30 -11.76 22.04 -18.39
N LEU A 31 -12.10 21.76 -17.12
CA LEU A 31 -11.91 20.45 -16.52
C LEU A 31 -13.01 19.49 -16.99
N SER A 32 -12.61 18.29 -17.42
CA SER A 32 -13.55 17.21 -17.73
C SER A 32 -14.18 16.67 -16.43
N PRO A 33 -15.52 16.67 -16.28
CA PRO A 33 -16.19 16.08 -15.12
C PRO A 33 -15.85 14.60 -14.94
N THR A 34 -15.69 13.86 -16.03
CA THR A 34 -15.28 12.45 -16.01
C THR A 34 -13.85 12.31 -15.50
N ALA A 35 -12.91 13.11 -16.01
CA ALA A 35 -11.51 13.04 -15.55
C ALA A 35 -11.41 13.38 -14.06
N PHE A 36 -12.14 14.42 -13.62
CA PHE A 36 -12.23 14.78 -12.21
C PHE A 36 -12.76 13.64 -11.33
N GLY A 37 -13.88 13.02 -11.74
CA GLY A 37 -14.47 11.91 -11.00
C GLY A 37 -13.60 10.64 -10.94
N LEU A 38 -12.63 10.49 -11.85
CA LEU A 38 -11.71 9.34 -11.91
C LEU A 38 -10.35 9.59 -11.26
N ALA A 39 -10.01 10.84 -10.93
CA ALA A 39 -8.72 11.22 -10.34
C ALA A 39 -8.66 11.09 -8.82
N VAL A 40 -9.80 10.86 -8.16
CA VAL A 40 -9.85 10.55 -6.73
C VAL A 40 -9.19 9.19 -6.45
N HIS A 41 -8.56 9.02 -5.28
CA HIS A 41 -7.82 7.80 -4.93
C HIS A 41 -8.68 6.53 -5.04
N ASN A 42 -9.98 6.62 -4.74
CA ASN A 42 -10.91 5.51 -4.86
C ASN A 42 -11.41 5.25 -6.30
N GLY A 43 -10.99 6.02 -7.29
CA GLY A 43 -11.46 5.92 -8.67
C GLY A 43 -11.18 4.57 -9.33
N ILE A 44 -10.06 3.92 -8.99
CA ILE A 44 -9.73 2.56 -9.46
C ILE A 44 -10.69 1.54 -8.84
N GLY A 45 -10.84 1.59 -7.51
CA GLY A 45 -11.74 0.67 -6.78
C GLY A 45 -13.20 0.82 -7.18
N ALA A 46 -13.66 2.06 -7.41
CA ALA A 46 -15.02 2.36 -7.86
C ALA A 46 -15.29 1.85 -9.29
N GLN A 47 -14.35 2.05 -10.22
CA GLN A 47 -14.50 1.49 -11.57
C GLN A 47 -14.52 -0.03 -11.54
N HIS A 48 -13.64 -0.66 -10.76
CA HIS A 48 -13.61 -2.10 -10.61
C HIS A 48 -14.93 -2.64 -10.04
N SER A 49 -15.49 -2.01 -9.00
CA SER A 49 -16.74 -2.46 -8.40
C SER A 49 -17.92 -2.36 -9.37
N ILE A 50 -18.02 -1.26 -10.14
CA ILE A 50 -19.04 -1.09 -11.19
C ILE A 50 -18.90 -2.18 -12.25
N LEU A 51 -17.69 -2.39 -12.79
CA LEU A 51 -17.43 -3.38 -13.85
C LEU A 51 -17.73 -4.81 -13.41
N ARG A 52 -17.53 -5.12 -12.12
CA ARG A 52 -17.73 -6.47 -11.56
C ARG A 52 -19.07 -6.64 -10.85
N GLY A 53 -19.91 -5.61 -10.81
CA GLY A 53 -21.19 -5.62 -10.12
C GLY A 53 -21.07 -5.87 -8.60
N MET A 54 -19.96 -5.46 -8.00
CA MET A 54 -19.68 -5.66 -6.56
C MET A 54 -20.50 -4.70 -5.72
N ARG A 55 -21.02 -5.17 -4.58
CA ARG A 55 -21.85 -4.39 -3.65
C ARG A 55 -21.32 -4.43 -2.22
N ALA A 56 -20.34 -5.28 -1.93
CA ALA A 56 -19.65 -5.33 -0.66
C ALA A 56 -18.83 -4.05 -0.40
N ASN A 57 -18.41 -3.88 0.85
CA ASN A 57 -17.59 -2.74 1.25
C ASN A 57 -16.34 -2.60 0.40
N ALA A 58 -16.09 -1.40 -0.12
CA ALA A 58 -14.88 -1.05 -0.85
C ALA A 58 -14.20 0.14 -0.15
N LEU A 59 -13.07 -0.14 0.49
CA LEU A 59 -12.24 0.86 1.17
C LEU A 59 -11.03 1.20 0.32
N CYS A 60 -10.55 2.44 0.41
CA CYS A 60 -9.32 2.85 -0.23
C CYS A 60 -8.46 3.57 0.80
N VAL A 61 -7.22 3.12 0.95
CA VAL A 61 -6.26 3.67 1.93
C VAL A 61 -4.98 4.08 1.22
N ALA A 62 -4.51 5.26 1.58
CA ALA A 62 -3.25 5.80 1.08
C ALA A 62 -2.21 5.79 2.21
N SER A 63 -1.00 5.32 1.92
CA SER A 63 0.13 5.48 2.84
C SER A 63 1.42 5.61 2.06
N THR A 64 2.17 6.68 2.33
CA THR A 64 3.40 6.97 1.58
C THR A 64 4.38 5.82 1.65
N ASP A 65 4.69 5.26 2.82
CA ASP A 65 5.75 4.26 2.90
C ASP A 65 5.22 2.84 3.21
N CYS A 66 4.04 2.71 3.81
CA CYS A 66 3.54 1.44 4.35
C CYS A 66 2.13 1.12 3.85
N ALA A 67 1.93 1.23 2.53
CA ALA A 67 0.65 0.92 1.89
C ALA A 67 0.16 -0.52 2.17
N PRO A 68 1.00 -1.58 2.07
CA PRO A 68 0.55 -2.93 2.41
C PRO A 68 0.05 -3.05 3.85
N GLU A 69 0.76 -2.47 4.81
CA GLU A 69 0.40 -2.54 6.23
C GLU A 69 -0.82 -1.69 6.56
N ALA A 70 -0.95 -0.50 5.97
CA ALA A 70 -2.16 0.30 6.08
C ALA A 70 -3.37 -0.47 5.53
N GLY A 71 -3.21 -1.13 4.39
CA GLY A 71 -4.22 -2.02 3.82
C GLY A 71 -4.59 -3.19 4.73
N MET A 72 -3.60 -3.81 5.38
CA MET A 72 -3.86 -4.87 6.36
C MET A 72 -4.60 -4.38 7.58
N VAL A 73 -4.32 -3.18 8.09
CA VAL A 73 -5.05 -2.61 9.23
C VAL A 73 -6.53 -2.43 8.89
N GLU A 74 -6.85 -1.88 7.72
CA GLU A 74 -8.24 -1.76 7.24
C GLU A 74 -8.89 -3.14 7.05
N ALA A 75 -8.16 -4.10 6.50
CA ALA A 75 -8.67 -5.46 6.31
C ALA A 75 -8.96 -6.16 7.65
N LEU A 76 -8.08 -6.00 8.64
CA LEU A 76 -8.30 -6.51 10.00
C LEU A 76 -9.51 -5.85 10.67
N GLY A 77 -9.75 -4.55 10.41
CA GLY A 77 -10.96 -3.86 10.85
C GLY A 77 -12.23 -4.51 10.29
N LEU A 78 -12.28 -4.73 8.98
CA LEU A 78 -13.41 -5.41 8.33
C LEU A 78 -13.60 -6.86 8.81
N LEU A 79 -12.52 -7.60 9.05
CA LEU A 79 -12.58 -8.95 9.64
C LEU A 79 -13.11 -8.92 11.08
N HIS A 80 -12.73 -7.91 11.86
CA HIS A 80 -13.23 -7.69 13.22
C HIS A 80 -14.73 -7.33 13.23
N GLU A 81 -15.21 -6.61 12.21
CA GLU A 81 -16.63 -6.30 12.00
C GLU A 81 -17.46 -7.50 11.51
N GLY A 82 -16.83 -8.65 11.27
CA GLY A 82 -17.50 -9.91 10.95
C GLY A 82 -17.43 -10.34 9.49
N ALA A 83 -16.63 -9.68 8.65
CA ALA A 83 -16.33 -10.21 7.32
C ALA A 83 -15.58 -11.55 7.47
N PRO A 84 -15.96 -12.61 6.74
CA PRO A 84 -15.27 -13.90 6.83
C PRO A 84 -13.89 -13.84 6.17
N GLN A 85 -13.77 -13.06 5.10
CA GLN A 85 -12.55 -12.83 4.34
C GLN A 85 -12.58 -11.42 3.75
N VAL A 86 -11.41 -10.83 3.53
CA VAL A 86 -11.26 -9.52 2.90
C VAL A 86 -10.22 -9.61 1.81
N MET A 87 -10.51 -9.09 0.62
CA MET A 87 -9.53 -8.97 -0.44
C MET A 87 -8.71 -7.69 -0.22
N LEU A 88 -7.41 -7.82 -0.01
CA LEU A 88 -6.49 -6.69 -0.03
C LEU A 88 -5.84 -6.62 -1.42
N VAL A 89 -5.99 -5.48 -2.09
CA VAL A 89 -5.30 -5.15 -3.34
C VAL A 89 -4.29 -4.06 -3.05
N CYS A 90 -3.01 -4.32 -3.28
CA CYS A 90 -1.98 -3.31 -3.20
C CYS A 90 -1.44 -3.01 -4.60
N TYR A 91 -1.35 -1.74 -4.94
CA TYR A 91 -0.92 -1.31 -6.27
C TYR A 91 -0.23 0.04 -6.22
N ASP A 92 0.66 0.25 -7.18
CA ASP A 92 1.26 1.56 -7.39
C ASP A 92 1.78 1.72 -8.82
N ALA A 93 2.03 2.97 -9.16
CA ALA A 93 2.65 3.37 -10.40
C ALA A 93 3.71 4.45 -10.13
N PRO A 94 4.71 4.60 -11.00
CA PRO A 94 5.68 5.68 -10.89
C PRO A 94 5.01 7.05 -10.77
N LEU A 95 5.53 7.88 -9.88
CA LEU A 95 5.17 9.31 -9.87
C LEU A 95 5.50 9.96 -11.22
N PRO A 96 4.66 10.88 -11.72
CA PRO A 96 4.95 11.60 -12.95
C PRO A 96 6.17 12.51 -12.78
N ALA A 97 6.87 12.80 -13.90
CA ALA A 97 8.19 13.43 -13.91
C ALA A 97 8.34 14.70 -13.05
N PRO A 98 7.35 15.62 -12.95
CA PRO A 98 7.46 16.79 -12.07
C PRO A 98 7.63 16.44 -10.58
N TYR A 99 7.33 15.20 -10.16
CA TYR A 99 7.50 14.72 -8.79
C TYR A 99 8.72 13.83 -8.57
N ASP A 100 9.66 13.77 -9.53
CA ASP A 100 10.86 12.90 -9.42
C ASP A 100 11.69 13.18 -8.15
N GLY A 101 11.71 14.41 -7.67
CA GLY A 101 12.40 14.80 -6.43
C GLY A 101 11.78 14.24 -5.14
N PHE A 102 10.59 13.62 -5.20
CA PHE A 102 9.89 13.04 -4.06
C PHE A 102 9.97 11.51 -4.00
N ARG A 103 10.71 10.88 -4.92
CA ARG A 103 10.90 9.43 -4.93
C ARG A 103 11.66 8.98 -3.68
N THR A 104 11.08 8.06 -2.91
CA THR A 104 11.72 7.47 -1.72
C THR A 104 12.07 5.99 -1.89
N GLU A 105 11.66 5.37 -3.01
CA GLU A 105 11.94 3.97 -3.37
C GLU A 105 11.99 3.79 -4.89
N PRO A 106 12.50 2.66 -5.43
CA PRO A 106 12.45 2.38 -6.87
C PRO A 106 11.02 2.44 -7.40
N GLN A 107 10.83 3.15 -8.52
CA GLN A 107 9.52 3.36 -9.13
C GLN A 107 9.26 2.31 -10.22
N VAL A 108 8.29 1.44 -10.00
CA VAL A 108 7.82 0.46 -10.98
C VAL A 108 6.29 0.35 -10.90
N VAL A 109 5.65 0.01 -12.01
CA VAL A 109 4.22 -0.31 -12.00
C VAL A 109 4.04 -1.70 -11.41
N PHE A 110 3.18 -1.84 -10.42
CA PHE A 110 2.81 -3.15 -9.88
C PHE A 110 1.39 -3.17 -9.32
N ALA A 111 0.84 -4.38 -9.25
CA ALA A 111 -0.35 -4.68 -8.47
C ALA A 111 -0.30 -6.13 -8.00
N TRP A 112 -0.78 -6.39 -6.79
CA TRP A 112 -1.02 -7.73 -6.28
C TRP A 112 -2.27 -7.75 -5.40
N ALA A 113 -2.84 -8.94 -5.23
CA ALA A 113 -4.00 -9.14 -4.38
C ALA A 113 -3.81 -10.38 -3.51
N VAL A 114 -4.29 -10.30 -2.27
CA VAL A 114 -4.34 -11.44 -1.34
C VAL A 114 -5.72 -11.52 -0.72
N LEU A 115 -6.13 -12.74 -0.39
CA LEU A 115 -7.33 -13.00 0.39
C LEU A 115 -6.94 -13.17 1.85
N VAL A 116 -7.43 -12.28 2.71
CA VAL A 116 -7.09 -12.22 4.13
C VAL A 116 -8.22 -12.83 4.95
N GLN A 117 -7.87 -13.66 5.92
CA GLN A 117 -8.79 -14.26 6.89
C GLN A 117 -8.07 -14.46 8.22
N TRP A 118 -8.83 -14.72 9.29
CA TRP A 118 -8.23 -15.12 10.57
C TRP A 118 -7.47 -16.44 10.42
N ALA A 119 -6.31 -16.52 11.08
CA ALA A 119 -5.52 -17.74 11.11
C ALA A 119 -6.32 -18.88 11.78
N VAL A 120 -6.23 -20.07 11.19
CA VAL A 120 -6.80 -21.30 11.78
C VAL A 120 -5.72 -21.95 12.65
N PRO A 121 -6.04 -22.35 13.89
CA PRO A 121 -5.08 -23.05 14.75
C PRO A 121 -4.48 -24.28 14.06
N GLY A 122 -3.15 -24.43 14.13
CA GLY A 122 -2.41 -25.52 13.47
C GLY A 122 -2.12 -25.31 11.98
N GLU A 123 -2.55 -24.19 11.38
CA GLU A 123 -2.15 -23.79 10.03
C GLU A 123 -1.06 -22.72 10.05
N SER A 124 -0.23 -22.69 9.01
CA SER A 124 0.72 -21.59 8.80
C SER A 124 -0.02 -20.28 8.56
N GLY A 125 0.46 -19.20 9.17
CA GLY A 125 -0.13 -17.88 9.03
C GLY A 125 0.92 -16.77 9.05
N PHE A 126 0.44 -15.55 9.18
CA PHE A 126 1.26 -14.36 9.27
C PHE A 126 0.86 -13.51 10.47
N GLN A 127 1.85 -12.88 11.09
CA GLN A 127 1.66 -11.89 12.13
C GLN A 127 2.20 -10.55 11.64
N LEU A 128 1.43 -9.49 11.87
CA LEU A 128 1.84 -8.12 11.63
C LEU A 128 1.95 -7.41 12.97
N SER A 129 3.10 -6.81 13.25
CA SER A 129 3.33 -6.01 14.46
C SER A 129 3.96 -4.67 14.13
N ARG A 130 3.67 -3.66 14.95
CA ARG A 130 4.29 -2.35 14.87
C ARG A 130 5.29 -2.19 16.01
N GLN A 131 6.55 -1.97 15.67
CA GLN A 131 7.62 -1.71 16.64
C GLN A 131 7.80 -0.19 16.82
N PRO A 132 7.96 0.31 18.06
CA PRO A 132 8.23 1.73 18.29
C PRO A 132 9.59 2.11 17.69
N GLY A 133 9.69 3.33 17.15
CA GLY A 133 10.96 3.86 16.70
C GLY A 133 11.83 4.18 17.91
N MET A 134 12.97 3.51 18.06
CA MET A 134 13.97 3.94 19.04
C MET A 134 14.71 5.15 18.48
N ASP A 135 14.80 6.22 19.27
CA ASP A 135 15.70 7.35 19.00
C ASP A 135 17.15 6.88 19.21
N ALA A 136 17.72 6.21 18.20
CA ALA A 136 19.14 5.87 18.22
C ALA A 136 19.96 7.15 18.00
N ALA A 137 20.62 7.61 19.06
CA ALA A 137 21.62 8.66 19.01
C ALA A 137 22.90 8.12 18.35
N GLN A 138 23.01 8.25 17.04
CA GLN A 138 24.27 8.49 16.29
C GLN A 138 23.96 8.78 14.81
N PRO A 139 24.64 9.74 14.17
CA PRO A 139 24.62 9.86 12.71
C PRO A 139 25.58 8.81 12.13
N GLU A 140 25.04 7.77 11.50
CA GLU A 140 25.83 6.97 10.56
C GLU A 140 26.20 7.86 9.35
N PRO A 141 27.38 7.67 8.73
CA PRO A 141 27.84 8.52 7.63
C PRO A 141 26.86 8.48 6.47
N ASP A 142 26.84 9.57 5.71
CA ASP A 142 26.09 9.83 4.48
C ASP A 142 26.35 8.74 3.42
N HIS A 143 25.72 7.58 3.59
CA HIS A 143 25.65 6.55 2.57
C HIS A 143 24.39 6.87 1.76
N ALA A 144 24.59 7.22 0.49
CA ALA A 144 23.51 7.28 -0.49
C ALA A 144 22.56 6.09 -0.26
N PRO A 145 21.23 6.30 -0.24
CA PRO A 145 20.30 5.25 0.13
C PRO A 145 20.58 4.06 -0.77
N HIS A 146 21.03 2.96 -0.18
CA HIS A 146 21.05 1.67 -0.85
C HIS A 146 19.59 1.32 -1.11
N LEU A 147 19.04 1.84 -2.21
CA LEU A 147 17.68 1.55 -2.63
C LEU A 147 17.64 0.03 -2.77
N GLN A 148 16.90 -0.62 -1.87
CA GLN A 148 16.56 -2.03 -2.03
C GLN A 148 16.01 -2.20 -3.45
N HIS A 149 16.39 -3.27 -4.15
CA HIS A 149 16.11 -3.44 -5.58
C HIS A 149 14.62 -3.42 -5.95
N LEU A 150 13.72 -3.52 -4.96
CA LEU A 150 12.27 -3.53 -5.13
C LEU A 150 11.62 -2.46 -4.23
N PRO A 151 10.51 -1.81 -4.67
CA PRO A 151 9.67 -1.02 -3.78
C PRO A 151 9.11 -1.88 -2.63
N HIS A 152 8.80 -1.26 -1.50
CA HIS A 152 8.33 -1.94 -0.28
C HIS A 152 7.10 -2.82 -0.54
N GLY A 153 6.16 -2.37 -1.37
CA GLY A 153 5.01 -3.16 -1.77
C GLY A 153 5.37 -4.50 -2.43
N LEU A 154 6.44 -4.54 -3.23
CA LEU A 154 6.94 -5.78 -3.84
C LEU A 154 7.80 -6.61 -2.89
N GLN A 155 8.48 -5.99 -1.91
CA GLN A 155 9.18 -6.72 -0.85
C GLN A 155 8.19 -7.50 0.02
N VAL A 156 7.04 -6.90 0.36
CA VAL A 156 5.96 -7.60 1.07
C VAL A 156 5.43 -8.76 0.24
N LEU A 157 5.14 -8.56 -1.05
CA LEU A 157 4.73 -9.66 -1.93
C LEU A 157 5.77 -10.79 -1.98
N GLN A 158 7.05 -10.44 -2.14
CA GLN A 158 8.13 -11.41 -2.14
C GLN A 158 8.16 -12.21 -0.83
N PHE A 159 8.03 -11.54 0.30
CA PHE A 159 7.95 -12.16 1.62
C PHE A 159 6.76 -13.10 1.73
N LEU A 160 5.57 -12.72 1.25
CA LEU A 160 4.37 -13.57 1.29
C LEU A 160 4.53 -14.85 0.45
N LEU A 161 5.23 -14.77 -0.68
CA LEU A 161 5.42 -15.90 -1.62
C LEU A 161 6.59 -16.83 -1.26
N HIS A 162 7.62 -16.35 -0.56
CA HIS A 162 8.84 -17.13 -0.29
C HIS A 162 8.96 -17.55 1.18
N ASP A 163 8.97 -18.86 1.43
CA ASP A 163 9.07 -19.44 2.78
C ASP A 163 10.49 -19.38 3.38
N GLY A 164 11.49 -18.98 2.59
CA GLY A 164 12.90 -18.92 3.03
C GLY A 164 13.24 -17.77 3.99
N GLN A 165 12.29 -16.86 4.24
CA GLN A 165 12.49 -15.70 5.11
C GLN A 165 11.46 -15.71 6.26
N ALA A 166 11.94 -15.78 7.51
CA ALA A 166 11.08 -15.87 8.69
C ALA A 166 10.35 -14.56 9.01
N SER A 167 10.97 -13.41 8.72
CA SER A 167 10.38 -12.09 8.98
C SER A 167 10.85 -11.03 7.99
N LEU A 168 10.04 -9.98 7.81
CA LEU A 168 10.36 -8.79 7.04
C LEU A 168 10.09 -7.55 7.91
N THR A 169 11.07 -6.67 8.04
CA THR A 169 10.92 -5.38 8.72
C THR A 169 10.99 -4.25 7.70
N GLY A 170 10.01 -3.36 7.70
CA GLY A 170 9.94 -2.24 6.77
C GLY A 170 8.75 -1.31 7.04
N PRO A 171 8.54 -0.31 6.18
CA PRO A 171 9.47 0.16 5.15
C PRO A 171 10.77 0.72 5.73
N GLN A 172 11.89 0.54 5.02
CA GLN A 172 13.14 1.23 5.35
C GLN A 172 12.99 2.72 5.03
N ARG A 173 13.02 3.58 6.05
CA ARG A 173 12.84 5.04 5.88
C ARG A 173 14.18 5.78 5.89
N PRO A 174 14.29 6.90 5.14
CA PRO A 174 15.43 7.80 5.26
C PRO A 174 15.58 8.31 6.69
N ALA A 175 16.82 8.55 7.13
CA ALA A 175 17.17 8.98 8.48
C ALA A 175 16.53 10.31 8.94
N GLN A 176 15.87 11.05 8.05
CA GLN A 176 15.20 12.33 8.33
C GLN A 176 13.77 12.19 8.89
N ARG A 177 13.17 10.98 8.89
CA ARG A 177 11.85 10.70 9.52
C ARG A 177 11.98 9.85 10.80
N ARG A 178 12.88 10.25 11.71
CA ARG A 178 13.10 9.60 13.02
C ARG A 178 11.86 9.74 13.92
N GLY A 179 11.58 8.70 14.73
CA GLY A 179 10.44 8.64 15.67
C GLY A 179 9.21 7.88 15.18
N ALA A 180 9.06 7.63 13.87
CA ALA A 180 7.97 6.82 13.35
C ALA A 180 8.31 5.33 13.48
N GLY A 181 7.44 4.55 14.15
CA GLY A 181 7.60 3.10 14.29
C GLY A 181 7.73 2.35 12.95
N THR A 182 8.34 1.17 13.01
CA THR A 182 8.51 0.25 11.88
C THR A 182 7.48 -0.87 11.95
N TRP A 183 7.16 -1.45 10.80
CA TRP A 183 6.33 -2.65 10.74
C TRP A 183 7.21 -3.89 10.64
N ARG A 184 6.75 -4.97 11.25
CA ARG A 184 7.38 -6.27 11.20
C ARG A 184 6.32 -7.32 10.83
N TRP A 185 6.56 -7.97 9.70
CA TRP A 185 5.84 -9.15 9.25
C TRP A 185 6.59 -10.39 9.70
N GLU A 186 5.88 -11.36 10.23
CA GLU A 186 6.46 -12.62 10.69
C GLU A 186 5.60 -13.78 10.20
N ARG A 187 6.25 -14.88 9.82
CA ARG A 187 5.55 -16.15 9.57
C ARG A 187 5.25 -16.78 10.93
N ALA A 188 3.99 -17.10 11.16
CA ALA A 188 3.55 -17.83 12.34
C ALA A 188 3.35 -19.30 11.95
N HIS A 189 3.96 -20.20 12.71
CA HIS A 189 3.67 -21.62 12.62
C HIS A 189 2.73 -21.96 13.77
N GLY A 190 1.53 -22.44 13.42
CA GLY A 190 0.49 -22.86 14.37
C GLY A 190 0.79 -24.15 15.10
#